data_AF-V8AQ37-F1
#
_entry.id   AF-V8AQ37-F1
#
_cell.length_a   1.000
_cell.length_b   1.000
_cell.length_c   1.000
_cell.angle_alpha   90.00
_cell.angle_beta   90.00
_cell.angle_gamma   90.00
#
_symmetry.space_group_name_H-M   'P 1'
#
loop_
_entity.id
_entity.type
_entity.pdbx_description
1 polymer ?
#
loop_
_entity_poly.entity_id
_entity_poly.type
_entity_poly.pdbx_seq_one_letter_code
_entity_poly.pdbx_strand_id
1 'polypeptide(L)'
;MAREAQTSTGLGDGIAMPHSKNKAVNEAVVLFAKSNAGVDYAALDGQPVNLFFMIAAPEGANDTHLEALAQLSKFLLQAGFTDKVKAAKYPRQVLELFSEETEEIEQVTDSEHYVLAVTACTTGIAHTYMAEEALKKQAAEMGIAIKVETNGARGIDHKLTSEDIQKADGIIVAADKKVEMNRFAGKPMVQVPVAAAIRQPEELINKAVSGNAPKFEADAADEAKEESSGGIGKAFYKHLMGGVSAMLPFVVGGGILIALAFLIDQSMGVPKDQLANLGSYHPIAAYFKNIGGAAFAFMLPVLAGFIANSIADKPGLVAGFVAGSMASSGLAFGNSF
;
A
#
# COMPACT_ATOMS: atom_id res chain seq x y z
N MET A 1 -20.25 -9.12 11.45
CA MET A 1 -19.12 -9.94 11.96
C MET A 1 -18.08 -10.30 10.91
N ALA A 2 -18.42 -10.52 9.63
CA ALA A 2 -17.44 -10.91 8.60
C ALA A 2 -16.23 -9.95 8.46
N ARG A 3 -16.41 -8.64 8.67
CA ARG A 3 -15.33 -7.65 8.60
C ARG A 3 -14.33 -7.76 9.77
N GLU A 4 -14.84 -7.80 11.00
CA GLU A 4 -14.01 -7.94 12.21
C GLU A 4 -13.25 -9.26 12.28
N ALA A 5 -13.83 -10.33 11.72
CA ALA A 5 -13.17 -11.62 11.64
C ALA A 5 -11.91 -11.60 10.74
N GLN A 6 -11.77 -10.61 9.85
CA GLN A 6 -10.56 -10.45 9.04
C GLN A 6 -9.45 -9.75 9.81
N THR A 7 -9.79 -8.68 10.51
CA THR A 7 -8.86 -7.87 11.32
C THR A 7 -9.68 -6.98 12.26
N SER A 8 -9.20 -6.78 13.49
CA SER A 8 -9.79 -5.82 14.44
C SER A 8 -9.88 -4.43 13.82
N THR A 9 -10.98 -3.71 14.11
CA THR A 9 -11.12 -2.27 13.82
C THR A 9 -10.85 -1.38 15.04
N GLY A 10 -10.24 -1.92 16.10
CA GLY A 10 -9.73 -1.16 17.22
C GLY A 10 -8.51 -0.34 16.81
N LEU A 11 -8.65 0.98 16.79
CA LEU A 11 -7.61 1.90 16.30
C LEU A 11 -6.52 2.15 17.35
N GLY A 12 -6.85 1.95 18.62
CA GLY A 12 -6.07 2.38 19.78
C GLY A 12 -6.72 3.54 20.52
N ASP A 13 -6.12 3.96 21.64
CA ASP A 13 -6.56 5.08 22.48
C ASP A 13 -8.00 4.96 23.01
N GLY A 14 -8.47 3.71 23.12
CA GLY A 14 -9.80 3.36 23.56
C GLY A 14 -10.88 3.55 22.49
N ILE A 15 -10.54 3.60 21.20
CA ILE A 15 -11.46 3.82 20.08
C ILE A 15 -11.50 2.62 19.13
N ALA A 16 -12.68 2.23 18.69
CA ALA A 16 -12.90 1.35 17.55
C ALA A 16 -13.85 1.97 16.54
N MET A 17 -13.65 1.62 15.27
CA MET A 17 -14.51 2.04 14.15
C MET A 17 -15.03 0.83 13.36
N PRO A 18 -15.94 0.03 13.95
CA PRO A 18 -16.53 -1.11 13.26
C PRO A 18 -17.30 -0.64 12.03
N HIS A 19 -17.24 -1.38 10.93
CA HIS A 19 -18.00 -1.01 9.75
C HIS A 19 -18.57 -2.23 9.04
N SER A 20 -19.75 -2.06 8.44
CA SER A 20 -20.43 -3.11 7.71
C SER A 20 -21.21 -2.53 6.54
N LYS A 21 -21.19 -3.25 5.42
CA LYS A 21 -22.14 -3.10 4.32
C LYS A 21 -23.28 -4.11 4.53
N ASN A 22 -24.54 -3.68 4.41
CA ASN A 22 -25.67 -4.57 4.63
C ASN A 22 -26.90 -4.13 3.80
N LYS A 23 -27.60 -5.09 3.19
CA LYS A 23 -28.86 -4.89 2.45
C LYS A 23 -29.99 -4.28 3.27
N ALA A 24 -29.98 -4.48 4.59
CA ALA A 24 -30.99 -3.95 5.51
C ALA A 24 -30.81 -2.46 5.81
N VAL A 25 -29.69 -1.87 5.40
CA VAL A 25 -29.37 -0.46 5.63
C VAL A 25 -29.76 0.33 4.38
N ASN A 26 -30.72 1.24 4.53
CA ASN A 26 -31.23 2.05 3.42
C ASN A 26 -30.37 3.30 3.15
N GLU A 27 -29.75 3.85 4.20
CA GLU A 27 -28.92 5.05 4.16
C GLU A 27 -27.69 4.87 5.05
N ALA A 28 -26.56 5.48 4.67
CA ALA A 28 -25.34 5.40 5.46
C ALA A 28 -25.52 6.11 6.81
N VAL A 29 -25.20 5.43 7.90
CA VAL A 29 -25.37 5.94 9.26
C VAL A 29 -24.17 5.61 10.14
N VAL A 30 -23.82 6.56 11.01
CA VAL A 30 -22.84 6.36 12.08
C VAL A 30 -23.59 6.13 13.39
N LEU A 31 -23.36 4.98 14.02
CA LEU A 31 -23.85 4.67 15.36
C LEU A 31 -22.72 4.89 16.36
N PHE A 32 -23.01 5.62 17.43
CA PHE A 32 -22.09 5.80 18.55
C PHE A 32 -22.50 4.94 19.74
N ALA A 33 -21.54 4.24 20.34
CA ALA A 33 -21.71 3.56 21.62
C ALA A 33 -20.52 3.81 22.54
N LYS A 34 -20.79 3.83 23.85
CA LYS A 34 -19.79 4.04 24.91
C LYS A 34 -19.85 2.92 25.95
N SER A 35 -18.69 2.35 26.27
CA SER A 35 -18.49 1.43 27.41
C SER A 35 -17.68 2.11 28.50
N ASN A 36 -18.25 2.19 29.71
CA ASN A 36 -17.53 2.75 30.88
C ASN A 36 -16.42 1.81 31.38
N ALA A 37 -16.62 0.50 31.27
CA ALA A 37 -15.63 -0.49 31.71
C ALA A 37 -14.55 -0.76 30.65
N GLY A 38 -14.81 -0.40 29.40
CA GLY A 38 -14.01 -0.82 28.25
C GLY A 38 -14.37 -2.24 27.81
N VAL A 39 -13.95 -2.61 26.60
CA VAL A 39 -14.13 -3.96 26.03
C VAL A 39 -12.78 -4.38 25.44
N ASP A 40 -12.35 -5.61 25.74
CA ASP A 40 -11.23 -6.21 25.01
C ASP A 40 -11.65 -6.41 23.55
N TYR A 41 -11.07 -5.59 22.67
CA TYR A 41 -11.41 -5.52 21.25
C TYR A 41 -10.22 -5.89 20.37
N ALA A 42 -9.15 -6.45 20.95
CA ALA A 42 -7.89 -6.67 20.26
C ALA A 42 -7.41 -5.41 19.50
N ALA A 43 -7.47 -4.25 20.15
CA ALA A 43 -6.99 -2.99 19.58
C ALA A 43 -5.49 -3.05 19.30
N LEU A 44 -5.02 -2.24 18.34
CA LEU A 44 -3.62 -2.26 17.90
C LEU A 44 -2.60 -1.95 19.00
N ASP A 45 -3.00 -1.18 20.02
CA ASP A 45 -2.18 -0.84 21.19
C ASP A 45 -2.38 -1.80 22.39
N GLY A 46 -3.22 -2.82 22.22
CA GLY A 46 -3.57 -3.78 23.27
C GLY A 46 -4.45 -3.21 24.40
N GLN A 47 -4.89 -1.96 24.30
CA GLN A 47 -5.74 -1.33 25.31
C GLN A 47 -7.22 -1.67 25.10
N PRO A 48 -8.04 -1.68 26.15
CA PRO A 48 -9.48 -1.86 26.02
C PRO A 48 -10.13 -0.68 25.29
N VAL A 49 -11.17 -0.95 24.50
CA VAL A 49 -11.92 0.06 23.74
C VAL A 49 -13.13 0.54 24.55
N ASN A 50 -13.26 1.86 24.69
CA ASN A 50 -14.39 2.51 25.36
C ASN A 50 -15.37 3.16 24.39
N LEU A 51 -14.89 3.64 23.25
CA LEU A 51 -15.66 4.40 22.28
C LEU A 51 -15.80 3.60 20.98
N PHE A 52 -17.03 3.44 20.51
CA PHE A 52 -17.34 2.70 19.30
C PHE A 52 -18.09 3.62 18.35
N PHE A 53 -17.52 3.81 17.16
CA PHE A 53 -18.16 4.55 16.08
C PHE A 53 -18.42 3.58 14.93
N MET A 54 -19.58 2.94 14.96
CA MET A 54 -19.94 1.94 13.97
C MET A 54 -20.53 2.61 12.72
N ILE A 55 -19.99 2.29 11.55
CA ILE A 55 -20.50 2.79 10.26
C ILE A 55 -21.27 1.68 9.56
N ALA A 56 -22.56 1.88 9.39
CA ALA A 56 -23.43 0.99 8.65
C ALA A 56 -23.78 1.64 7.31
N ALA A 57 -23.48 0.96 6.20
CA ALA A 57 -23.72 1.47 4.86
C ALA A 57 -24.57 0.49 4.02
N PRO A 58 -25.37 0.99 3.08
CA PRO A 58 -26.06 0.16 2.10
C PRO A 58 -25.09 -0.70 1.29
N GLU A 59 -25.56 -1.85 0.80
CA GLU A 59 -24.79 -2.66 -0.14
C GLU A 59 -24.60 -1.89 -1.46
N GLY A 60 -23.37 -1.82 -1.98
CA GLY A 60 -23.03 -1.07 -3.19
C GLY A 60 -22.58 0.39 -2.97
N ALA A 61 -22.66 0.93 -1.75
CA ALA A 61 -22.17 2.28 -1.41
C ALA A 61 -20.64 2.32 -1.25
N ASN A 62 -19.91 2.08 -2.34
CA ASN A 62 -18.48 1.79 -2.28
C ASN A 62 -17.60 2.93 -1.76
N ASP A 63 -18.08 4.18 -1.76
CA ASP A 63 -17.27 5.33 -1.30
C ASP A 63 -17.87 6.12 -0.12
N THR A 64 -19.20 6.11 0.07
CA THR A 64 -19.86 6.89 1.14
C THR A 64 -19.39 6.51 2.54
N HIS A 65 -19.16 5.21 2.78
CA HIS A 65 -18.63 4.74 4.05
C HIS A 65 -17.17 5.18 4.28
N LEU A 66 -16.41 5.40 3.21
CA LEU A 66 -15.02 5.84 3.28
C LEU A 66 -14.94 7.35 3.56
N GLU A 67 -15.86 8.13 2.99
CA GLU A 67 -16.02 9.55 3.31
C GLU A 67 -16.42 9.76 4.78
N ALA A 68 -17.38 8.99 5.27
CA ALA A 68 -17.80 9.04 6.68
C ALA A 68 -16.64 8.70 7.64
N LEU A 69 -15.82 7.70 7.28
CA LEU A 69 -14.61 7.35 8.03
C LEU A 69 -13.58 8.49 8.04
N ALA A 70 -13.33 9.12 6.89
CA ALA A 70 -12.41 10.24 6.78
C ALA A 70 -12.88 11.44 7.63
N GLN A 71 -14.16 11.82 7.52
CA GLN A 71 -14.74 12.91 8.32
C GLN A 71 -14.66 12.62 9.82
N LEU A 72 -15.04 11.42 10.24
CA LEU A 72 -14.97 11.03 11.65
C LEU A 72 -13.53 11.04 12.18
N SER A 73 -12.57 10.64 11.36
CA SER A 73 -11.15 10.68 11.72
C SER A 73 -10.67 12.09 12.04
N LYS A 74 -11.20 13.12 11.35
CA LYS A 74 -10.90 14.54 11.65
C LYS A 74 -11.36 14.94 13.05
N PHE A 75 -12.59 14.60 13.42
CA PHE A 75 -13.12 14.86 14.77
C PHE A 75 -12.28 14.16 15.85
N LEU A 76 -11.88 12.90 15.63
CA LEU A 76 -11.11 12.14 16.62
C LEU A 76 -9.72 12.73 16.93
N LEU A 77 -9.18 13.55 16.02
CA LEU A 77 -7.88 14.22 16.19
C LEU A 77 -7.98 15.63 16.77
N GLN A 78 -9.20 16.18 16.90
CA GLN A 78 -9.37 17.47 17.53
C GLN A 78 -8.97 17.40 19.01
N ALA A 79 -8.28 18.44 19.47
CA ALA A 79 -7.78 18.50 20.83
C ALA A 79 -8.95 18.40 21.82
N GLY A 80 -8.90 17.41 22.71
CA GLY A 80 -9.92 17.18 23.74
C GLY A 80 -11.25 16.64 23.23
N PHE A 81 -11.45 16.37 21.93
CA PHE A 81 -12.72 15.83 21.42
C PHE A 81 -13.04 14.48 22.06
N THR A 82 -12.07 13.56 22.06
CA THR A 82 -12.23 12.22 22.64
C THR A 82 -12.52 12.27 24.14
N ASP A 83 -11.91 13.21 24.87
CA ASP A 83 -12.17 13.43 26.30
C ASP A 83 -13.58 13.99 26.54
N LYS A 84 -14.01 14.97 25.73
CA LYS A 84 -15.39 15.50 25.76
C LYS A 84 -16.41 14.38 25.50
N VAL A 85 -16.16 13.52 24.51
CA VAL A 85 -17.03 12.36 24.20
C VAL A 85 -17.03 11.33 25.34
N LYS A 86 -15.88 11.05 25.96
CA LYS A 86 -15.79 10.16 27.14
C LYS A 86 -16.61 10.73 28.31
N ALA A 87 -16.55 12.03 28.53
CA ALA A 87 -17.27 12.73 29.60
C ALA A 87 -18.79 12.86 29.37
N ALA A 88 -19.26 12.79 28.13
CA ALA A 88 -20.67 12.92 27.78
C ALA A 88 -21.54 11.86 28.48
N LYS A 89 -22.65 12.31 29.11
CA LYS A 89 -23.59 11.46 29.85
C LYS A 89 -24.85 11.12 29.05
N TYR A 90 -25.22 11.98 28.11
CA TYR A 90 -26.46 11.85 27.34
C TYR A 90 -26.17 11.86 25.83
N PRO A 91 -26.95 11.14 25.00
CA PRO A 91 -26.76 11.09 23.55
C PRO A 91 -26.73 12.47 22.89
N ARG A 92 -27.54 13.42 23.36
CA ARG A 92 -27.58 14.79 22.84
C ARG A 92 -26.22 15.50 22.92
N GLN A 93 -25.50 15.31 24.03
CA GLN A 93 -24.19 15.94 24.21
C GLN A 93 -23.17 15.44 23.19
N VAL A 94 -23.25 14.15 22.81
CA VAL A 94 -22.39 13.60 21.75
C VAL A 94 -22.75 14.22 20.40
N LEU A 95 -24.05 14.31 20.09
CA LEU A 95 -24.51 14.93 18.84
C LEU A 95 -24.10 16.41 18.74
N GLU A 96 -24.15 17.15 19.85
CA GLU A 96 -23.71 18.56 19.90
C GLU A 96 -22.21 18.68 19.53
N LEU A 97 -21.35 17.77 20.02
CA LEU A 97 -19.92 17.77 19.69
C LEU A 97 -19.64 17.55 18.20
N PHE A 98 -20.48 16.79 17.50
CA PHE A 98 -20.39 16.59 16.05
C PHE A 98 -21.01 17.73 15.23
N SER A 99 -21.78 18.60 15.87
CA SER A 99 -22.35 19.78 15.23
C SER A 99 -21.46 21.03 15.36
N GLU A 100 -20.42 20.96 16.20
CA GLU A 100 -19.36 21.97 16.24
C GLU A 100 -18.63 21.95 14.88
N GLU A 101 -18.44 23.13 14.27
CA GLU A 101 -17.67 23.24 13.03
C GLU A 101 -16.24 22.73 13.29
N THR A 102 -15.77 21.82 12.45
CA THR A 102 -14.35 21.46 12.45
C THR A 102 -13.56 22.65 11.94
N GLU A 103 -12.65 23.18 12.76
CA GLU A 103 -11.66 24.16 12.31
C GLU A 103 -10.95 23.59 11.08
N GLU A 104 -11.07 24.29 9.94
CA GLU A 104 -10.26 23.97 8.77
C GLU A 104 -8.80 24.31 9.10
N ILE A 105 -7.90 23.37 8.84
CA ILE A 105 -6.47 23.59 9.03
C ILE A 105 -6.04 24.65 8.01
N GLU A 106 -5.65 25.84 8.49
CA GLU A 106 -5.14 26.90 7.63
C GLU A 106 -3.91 26.41 6.86
N GLN A 107 -3.93 26.56 5.54
CA GLN A 107 -2.78 26.22 4.72
C GLN A 107 -1.70 27.29 4.86
N VAL A 108 -0.56 26.88 5.41
CA VAL A 108 0.64 27.70 5.42
C VAL A 108 1.20 27.76 4.00
N THR A 109 1.13 28.94 3.37
CA THR A 109 1.61 29.17 1.99
C THR A 109 2.92 29.95 1.91
N ASP A 110 3.24 30.74 2.95
CA ASP A 110 4.49 31.48 3.10
C ASP A 110 5.28 30.88 4.25
N SER A 111 6.20 29.96 3.93
CA SER A 111 6.98 29.18 4.90
C SER A 111 8.43 29.09 4.45
N GLU A 112 9.34 29.18 5.42
CA GLU A 112 10.78 28.93 5.20
C GLU A 112 11.04 27.47 4.78
N HIS A 113 10.22 26.54 5.27
CA HIS A 113 10.35 25.11 4.99
C HIS A 113 9.13 24.52 4.27
N TYR A 114 9.38 23.61 3.34
CA TYR A 114 8.34 22.85 2.66
C TYR A 114 8.56 21.35 2.82
N VAL A 115 7.63 20.68 3.50
CA VAL A 115 7.69 19.24 3.78
C VAL A 115 6.67 18.50 2.92
N LEU A 116 7.06 17.35 2.41
CA LEU A 116 6.11 16.41 1.82
C LEU A 116 5.89 15.23 2.74
N ALA A 117 4.69 14.65 2.71
CA ALA A 117 4.43 13.39 3.37
C ALA A 117 3.66 12.41 2.48
N VAL A 118 3.91 11.12 2.69
CA VAL A 118 3.13 10.02 2.14
C VAL A 118 2.63 9.18 3.31
N THR A 119 1.31 9.01 3.43
CA THR A 119 0.69 8.17 4.46
C THR A 119 0.05 6.94 3.82
N ALA A 120 0.25 5.75 4.40
CA ALA A 120 -0.23 4.51 3.76
C ALA A 120 -0.44 3.37 4.76
N CYS A 121 -1.68 2.94 5.00
CA CYS A 121 -1.98 1.75 5.81
C CYS A 121 -2.53 0.58 4.95
N THR A 122 -2.16 -0.65 5.30
CA THR A 122 -2.75 -1.89 4.70
C THR A 122 -4.12 -2.21 5.29
N THR A 123 -4.33 -1.89 6.57
CA THR A 123 -5.48 -2.31 7.38
C THR A 123 -6.46 -1.16 7.56
N GLY A 124 -7.26 -0.91 6.52
CA GLY A 124 -8.29 0.13 6.56
C GLY A 124 -7.76 1.55 6.29
N ILE A 125 -8.68 2.50 6.27
CA ILE A 125 -8.43 3.88 5.82
C ILE A 125 -8.20 4.87 6.94
N ALA A 126 -8.65 4.57 8.17
CA ALA A 126 -8.65 5.52 9.28
C ALA A 126 -7.23 6.02 9.59
N HIS A 127 -6.26 5.14 9.81
CA HIS A 127 -4.88 5.57 10.11
C HIS A 127 -4.22 6.38 8.99
N THR A 128 -4.61 6.17 7.74
CA THR A 128 -4.07 6.94 6.60
C THR A 128 -4.51 8.40 6.68
N TYR A 129 -5.81 8.65 6.85
CA TYR A 129 -6.36 10.00 6.98
C TYR A 129 -6.02 10.63 8.34
N MET A 130 -5.94 9.83 9.42
CA MET A 130 -5.50 10.33 10.71
C MET A 130 -4.06 10.82 10.68
N ALA A 131 -3.16 10.06 10.05
CA ALA A 131 -1.77 10.49 9.87
C ALA A 131 -1.68 11.76 9.02
N GLU A 132 -2.49 11.86 7.97
CA GLU A 132 -2.55 13.08 7.14
C GLU A 132 -2.95 14.31 7.94
N GLU A 133 -4.06 14.24 8.67
CA GLU A 133 -4.58 15.37 9.43
C GLU A 133 -3.66 15.75 10.60
N ALA A 134 -3.08 14.76 11.30
CA ALA A 134 -2.12 15.00 12.37
C ALA A 134 -0.87 15.75 11.87
N LEU A 135 -0.32 15.34 10.72
CA LEU A 135 0.82 16.01 10.08
C LEU A 135 0.46 17.42 9.61
N LYS A 136 -0.69 17.59 8.93
CA LYS A 136 -1.15 18.92 8.47
C LYS A 136 -1.34 19.89 9.63
N LYS A 137 -2.03 19.45 10.69
CA LYS A 137 -2.30 20.27 11.87
C LYS A 137 -1.00 20.70 12.54
N GLN A 138 -0.10 19.75 12.80
CA GLN A 138 1.16 20.05 13.44
C GLN A 138 2.04 20.98 12.60
N ALA A 139 2.07 20.79 11.29
CA ALA A 139 2.83 21.68 10.40
C ALA A 139 2.27 23.10 10.43
N ALA A 140 0.94 23.26 10.45
CA ALA A 140 0.28 24.56 10.62
C ALA A 140 0.66 25.24 11.95
N GLU A 141 0.64 24.49 13.06
CA GLU A 141 1.08 24.98 14.38
C GLU A 141 2.57 25.40 14.39
N MET A 142 3.40 24.75 13.58
CA MET A 142 4.82 25.07 13.42
C MET A 142 5.09 26.15 12.38
N GLY A 143 4.08 26.63 11.65
CA GLY A 143 4.25 27.57 10.53
C GLY A 143 5.02 26.96 9.35
N ILE A 144 4.92 25.64 9.15
CA ILE A 144 5.60 24.90 8.08
C ILE A 144 4.58 24.52 6.99
N ALA A 145 4.92 24.80 5.74
CA ALA A 145 4.12 24.35 4.61
C ALA A 145 4.27 22.83 4.43
N ILE A 146 3.14 22.11 4.35
CA ILE A 146 3.15 20.66 4.14
C ILE A 146 2.15 20.24 3.07
N LYS A 147 2.53 19.27 2.25
CA LYS A 147 1.61 18.57 1.35
C LYS A 147 1.67 17.07 1.60
N VAL A 148 0.51 16.47 1.77
CA VAL A 148 0.38 15.05 2.13
C VAL A 148 -0.34 14.30 1.03
N GLU A 149 0.27 13.23 0.53
CA GLU A 149 -0.38 12.23 -0.32
C GLU A 149 -0.88 11.07 0.55
N THR A 150 -2.13 10.66 0.32
CA THR A 150 -2.71 9.52 1.02
C THR A 150 -2.82 8.33 0.07
N ASN A 151 -2.29 7.19 0.52
CA ASN A 151 -2.39 5.92 -0.18
C ASN A 151 -3.33 5.00 0.60
N GLY A 152 -4.63 5.25 0.46
CA GLY A 152 -5.69 4.52 1.17
C GLY A 152 -6.24 3.31 0.40
N ALA A 153 -7.40 2.83 0.84
CA ALA A 153 -8.17 1.79 0.14
C ALA A 153 -8.90 2.32 -1.11
N ARG A 154 -9.14 3.64 -1.20
CA ARG A 154 -9.72 4.32 -2.37
C ARG A 154 -8.73 4.52 -3.52
N GLY A 155 -7.45 4.31 -3.27
CA GLY A 155 -6.38 4.65 -4.20
C GLY A 155 -5.48 5.75 -3.62
N ILE A 156 -4.91 6.55 -4.52
CA ILE A 156 -3.99 7.64 -4.19
C ILE A 156 -4.76 8.96 -4.27
N ASP A 157 -4.94 9.64 -3.15
CA ASP A 157 -5.45 11.03 -3.14
C ASP A 157 -4.28 12.00 -2.97
N HIS A 158 -4.42 13.22 -3.51
CA HIS A 158 -3.43 14.30 -3.38
C HIS A 158 -2.02 13.94 -3.85
N LYS A 159 -1.92 13.14 -4.93
CA LYS A 159 -0.64 12.65 -5.46
C LYS A 159 0.41 13.76 -5.58
N LEU A 160 1.59 13.50 -5.02
CA LEU A 160 2.74 14.42 -5.09
C LEU A 160 3.25 14.52 -6.53
N THR A 161 3.44 15.75 -7.00
CA THR A 161 4.01 16.04 -8.32
C THR A 161 5.53 16.11 -8.25
N SER A 162 6.21 15.97 -9.39
CA SER A 162 7.67 16.12 -9.46
C SER A 162 8.12 17.52 -9.04
N GLU A 163 7.31 18.55 -9.31
CA GLU A 163 7.55 19.92 -8.85
C GLU A 163 7.48 20.05 -7.33
N ASP A 164 6.53 19.38 -6.69
CA ASP A 164 6.45 19.33 -5.22
C ASP A 164 7.73 18.72 -4.66
N ILE A 165 8.11 17.55 -5.19
CA ILE A 165 9.27 16.77 -4.72
C ILE A 165 10.55 17.58 -4.86
N GLN A 166 10.73 18.30 -5.97
CA GLN A 166 11.90 19.13 -6.20
C GLN A 166 12.01 20.27 -5.19
N LYS A 167 10.89 20.92 -4.83
CA LYS A 167 10.86 22.05 -3.88
C LYS A 167 10.97 21.63 -2.41
N ALA A 168 10.70 20.38 -2.10
CA ALA A 168 10.68 19.90 -0.72
C ALA A 168 12.08 19.86 -0.08
N ASP A 169 12.14 20.32 1.17
CA ASP A 169 13.33 20.23 2.03
C ASP A 169 13.51 18.83 2.60
N GLY A 170 12.39 18.14 2.86
CA GLY A 170 12.38 16.79 3.40
C GLY A 170 11.06 16.07 3.14
N ILE A 171 11.11 14.74 3.20
CA ILE A 171 9.99 13.86 2.88
C ILE A 171 9.74 12.90 4.04
N ILE A 172 8.50 12.84 4.52
CA ILE A 172 8.05 11.88 5.53
C ILE A 172 7.30 10.75 4.83
N VAL A 173 7.73 9.51 5.00
CA VAL A 173 7.01 8.33 4.53
C VAL A 173 6.51 7.55 5.73
N ALA A 174 5.22 7.71 6.04
CA ALA A 174 4.52 7.06 7.14
C ALA A 174 3.67 5.91 6.60
N ALA A 175 4.27 4.73 6.44
CA ALA A 175 3.67 3.65 5.66
C ALA A 175 3.85 2.25 6.28
N ASP A 176 2.74 1.51 6.36
CA ASP A 176 2.69 0.08 6.71
C ASP A 176 2.52 -0.82 5.47
N LYS A 177 2.54 -0.21 4.25
CA LYS A 177 2.46 -0.90 2.96
C LYS A 177 3.50 -0.37 1.97
N LYS A 178 3.77 -1.12 0.91
CA LYS A 178 4.65 -0.66 -0.18
C LYS A 178 4.03 0.57 -0.87
N VAL A 179 4.83 1.62 -1.02
CA VAL A 179 4.52 2.88 -1.70
C VAL A 179 5.57 3.16 -2.79
N GLU A 180 5.27 4.06 -3.73
CA GLU A 180 6.19 4.44 -4.82
C GLU A 180 7.30 5.34 -4.28
N MET A 181 8.46 4.76 -3.97
CA MET A 181 9.59 5.45 -3.32
C MET A 181 10.59 6.07 -4.29
N ASN A 182 10.76 5.51 -5.49
CA ASN A 182 11.84 5.86 -6.40
C ASN A 182 11.80 7.33 -6.87
N ARG A 183 10.61 7.92 -6.94
CA ARG A 183 10.43 9.36 -7.23
C ARG A 183 11.05 10.28 -6.17
N PHE A 184 11.43 9.76 -5.00
CA PHE A 184 12.08 10.49 -3.92
C PHE A 184 13.60 10.27 -3.86
N ALA A 185 14.19 9.68 -4.90
CA ALA A 185 15.63 9.45 -4.97
C ALA A 185 16.45 10.72 -4.68
N GLY A 186 17.44 10.60 -3.79
CA GLY A 186 18.35 11.68 -3.40
C GLY A 186 17.76 12.71 -2.45
N LYS A 187 16.47 12.65 -2.11
CA LYS A 187 15.82 13.57 -1.16
C LYS A 187 16.00 13.14 0.29
N PRO A 188 16.17 14.07 1.24
CA PRO A 188 16.17 13.76 2.67
C PRO A 188 14.84 13.13 3.06
N MET A 189 14.88 11.96 3.69
CA MET A 189 13.68 11.17 3.93
C MET A 189 13.65 10.54 5.32
N VAL A 190 12.49 10.64 5.97
CA VAL A 190 12.18 9.99 7.24
C VAL A 190 11.14 8.91 6.97
N GLN A 191 11.49 7.65 7.20
CA GLN A 191 10.57 6.52 7.01
C GLN A 191 10.16 5.91 8.35
N VAL A 192 8.85 5.82 8.59
CA VAL A 192 8.27 5.32 9.84
C VAL A 192 6.97 4.55 9.60
N PRO A 193 6.50 3.73 10.55
CA PRO A 193 5.15 3.17 10.52
C PRO A 193 4.08 4.28 10.56
N VAL A 194 2.89 4.03 10.00
CA VAL A 194 1.83 5.05 9.91
C VAL A 194 1.41 5.58 11.29
N ALA A 195 1.44 4.73 12.31
CA ALA A 195 1.09 5.08 13.69
C ALA A 195 2.00 6.16 14.30
N ALA A 196 3.27 6.24 13.86
CA ALA A 196 4.21 7.25 14.35
C ALA A 196 3.79 8.66 13.91
N ALA A 197 3.25 8.80 12.69
CA ALA A 197 2.76 10.08 12.17
C ALA A 197 1.53 10.62 12.91
N ILE A 198 0.78 9.75 13.59
CA ILE A 198 -0.35 10.14 14.43
C ILE A 198 0.13 10.60 15.81
N ARG A 199 1.09 9.89 16.40
CA ARG A 199 1.52 10.08 17.80
C ARG A 199 2.63 11.11 17.98
N GLN A 200 3.49 11.27 16.98
CA GLN A 200 4.71 12.08 17.06
C GLN A 200 4.90 12.98 15.82
N PRO A 201 3.86 13.69 15.34
CA PRO A 201 3.98 14.48 14.10
C PRO A 201 5.06 15.57 14.20
N GLU A 202 5.21 16.22 15.36
CA GLU A 202 6.17 17.31 15.57
C GLU A 202 7.62 16.82 15.39
N GLU A 203 7.94 15.67 15.97
CA GLU A 203 9.27 15.07 15.87
C GLU A 203 9.61 14.71 14.42
N LEU A 204 8.64 14.17 13.67
CA LEU A 204 8.83 13.78 12.28
C LEU A 204 9.03 14.99 11.37
N ILE A 205 8.24 16.05 11.56
CA ILE A 205 8.37 17.30 10.81
C ILE A 205 9.74 17.92 11.10
N ASN A 206 10.14 18.03 12.37
CA ASN A 206 11.46 18.53 12.75
C ASN A 206 12.59 17.71 12.13
N LYS A 207 12.51 16.38 12.13
CA LYS A 207 13.50 15.51 11.46
C LYS A 207 13.56 15.77 9.97
N ALA A 208 12.41 15.94 9.31
CA ALA A 208 12.34 16.21 7.87
C ALA A 208 12.99 17.56 7.50
N VAL A 209 12.78 18.62 8.29
CA VAL A 209 13.34 19.94 8.02
C VAL A 209 14.78 20.13 8.54
N SER A 210 15.25 19.28 9.45
CA SER A 210 16.58 19.43 10.09
C SER A 210 17.78 19.37 9.14
N GLY A 211 17.58 18.93 7.89
CA GLY A 211 18.66 18.68 6.92
C GLY A 211 19.52 17.44 7.23
N ASN A 212 19.27 16.74 8.33
CA ASN A 212 20.05 15.58 8.79
C ASN A 212 19.37 14.23 8.47
N ALA A 213 18.19 14.23 7.86
CA ALA A 213 17.53 13.00 7.45
C ALA A 213 18.37 12.28 6.37
N PRO A 214 18.51 10.94 6.43
CA PRO A 214 19.24 10.19 5.43
C PRO A 214 18.61 10.41 4.05
N LYS A 215 19.45 10.54 3.03
CA LYS A 215 18.98 10.63 1.65
C LYS A 215 18.50 9.25 1.21
N PHE A 216 17.35 9.20 0.55
CA PHE A 216 16.87 7.95 -0.01
C PHE A 216 17.71 7.56 -1.23
N GLU A 217 18.33 6.38 -1.20
CA GLU A 217 18.97 5.77 -2.37
C GLU A 217 17.93 4.90 -3.08
N ALA A 218 17.64 5.21 -4.35
CA ALA A 218 16.78 4.37 -5.15
C ALA A 218 17.51 3.07 -5.52
N ASP A 219 16.79 1.96 -5.56
CA ASP A 219 17.35 0.71 -6.07
C ASP A 219 17.74 0.90 -7.55
N ALA A 220 19.01 0.62 -7.89
CA ALA A 220 19.60 0.77 -9.22
C ALA A 220 18.88 -0.03 -10.34
N ALA A 221 17.89 -0.84 -10.01
CA ALA A 221 17.01 -1.52 -10.97
C ALA A 221 15.96 -0.58 -11.60
N ASP A 222 15.73 0.61 -11.03
CA ASP A 222 14.70 1.57 -11.47
C ASP A 222 15.27 2.95 -11.89
N GLU A 223 16.60 3.10 -11.95
CA GLU A 223 17.33 4.37 -12.21
C GLU A 223 17.12 5.02 -13.60
N ALA A 224 16.20 4.52 -14.42
CA ALA A 224 15.83 5.19 -15.67
C ALA A 224 14.39 5.71 -15.60
N LYS A 225 14.22 6.94 -15.10
CA LYS A 225 13.56 8.07 -15.81
C LYS A 225 13.00 9.13 -14.86
N GLU A 226 13.64 10.29 -14.82
CA GLU A 226 12.95 11.58 -14.99
C GLU A 226 13.86 12.52 -15.78
N GLU A 227 13.69 12.52 -17.10
CA GLU A 227 14.04 13.67 -17.93
C GLU A 227 12.98 13.79 -19.03
N SER A 228 12.47 15.01 -19.15
CA SER A 228 11.39 15.45 -20.00
C SER A 228 11.59 15.14 -21.49
N SER A 229 10.47 14.83 -22.16
CA SER A 229 10.29 14.69 -23.61
C SER A 229 10.89 13.42 -24.28
N GLY A 230 10.04 12.58 -24.87
CA GLY A 230 10.48 11.53 -25.79
C GLY A 230 9.58 10.31 -25.93
N GLY A 231 8.64 10.37 -26.88
CA GLY A 231 8.17 9.25 -27.72
C GLY A 231 7.40 8.10 -27.06
N ILE A 232 6.26 7.75 -27.66
CA ILE A 232 5.45 6.53 -27.41
C ILE A 232 6.33 5.26 -27.24
N GLY A 233 7.46 5.18 -27.94
CA GLY A 233 8.43 4.08 -27.83
C GLY A 233 9.13 3.96 -26.46
N LYS A 234 9.43 5.07 -25.76
CA LYS A 234 10.10 5.04 -24.45
C LYS A 234 9.14 4.62 -23.33
N ALA A 235 7.85 4.89 -23.49
CA ALA A 235 6.78 4.41 -22.62
C ALA A 235 6.55 2.89 -22.82
N PHE A 236 6.43 2.44 -24.07
CA PHE A 236 6.34 1.01 -24.39
C PHE A 236 7.53 0.21 -23.84
N TYR A 237 8.75 0.73 -23.99
CA TYR A 237 9.95 0.12 -23.42
C TYR A 237 9.92 0.02 -21.89
N LYS A 238 9.34 1.01 -21.19
CA LYS A 238 9.18 0.95 -19.72
C LYS A 238 8.29 -0.23 -19.32
N HIS A 239 7.15 -0.39 -19.99
CA HIS A 239 6.21 -1.48 -19.73
C HIS A 239 6.84 -2.86 -20.03
N LEU A 240 7.54 -2.95 -21.17
CA LEU A 240 8.28 -4.16 -21.55
C LEU A 240 9.33 -4.53 -20.50
N MET A 241 10.12 -3.56 -20.04
CA MET A 241 11.18 -3.80 -19.06
C MET A 241 10.64 -4.19 -17.69
N GLY A 242 9.48 -3.68 -17.28
CA GLY A 242 8.79 -4.15 -16.06
C GLY A 242 8.48 -5.64 -16.10
N GLY A 243 8.01 -6.16 -17.24
CA GLY A 243 7.80 -7.60 -17.41
C GLY A 243 9.09 -8.41 -17.51
N VAL A 244 10.10 -7.92 -18.23
CA VAL A 244 11.39 -8.60 -18.38
C VAL A 244 12.07 -8.79 -17.02
N SER A 245 12.10 -7.73 -16.20
CA SER A 245 12.65 -7.78 -14.84
C SER A 245 11.92 -8.80 -13.97
N ALA A 246 10.58 -8.84 -14.04
CA ALA A 246 9.78 -9.78 -13.27
C ALA A 246 9.98 -11.26 -13.67
N MET A 247 10.21 -11.56 -14.96
CA MET A 247 10.44 -12.94 -15.41
C MET A 247 11.88 -13.44 -15.18
N LEU A 248 12.85 -12.54 -15.05
CA LEU A 248 14.27 -12.89 -14.97
C LEU A 248 14.60 -13.90 -13.84
N PRO A 249 14.08 -13.76 -12.60
CA PRO A 249 14.34 -14.74 -11.55
C PRO A 249 13.82 -16.15 -11.87
N PHE A 250 12.71 -16.26 -12.61
CA PHE A 250 12.14 -17.54 -13.03
C PHE A 250 13.00 -18.23 -14.08
N VAL A 251 13.50 -17.47 -15.06
CA VAL A 251 14.38 -17.98 -16.12
C VAL A 251 15.73 -18.40 -15.57
N VAL A 252 16.36 -17.53 -14.76
CA VAL A 252 17.67 -17.79 -14.17
C VAL A 252 17.58 -18.95 -13.18
N GLY A 253 16.61 -18.91 -12.26
CA GLY A 253 16.40 -19.99 -11.29
C GLY A 253 16.06 -21.32 -11.97
N GLY A 254 15.16 -21.31 -12.95
CA GLY A 254 14.78 -22.49 -13.72
C GLY A 254 15.95 -23.09 -14.49
N GLY A 255 16.74 -22.24 -15.17
CA GLY A 255 17.92 -22.66 -15.92
C GLY A 255 19.01 -23.27 -15.04
N ILE A 256 19.27 -22.68 -13.86
CA ILE A 256 20.22 -23.23 -12.89
C ILE A 256 19.77 -24.62 -12.40
N LEU A 257 18.48 -24.80 -12.10
CA LEU A 257 17.96 -26.09 -11.65
C LEU A 257 18.01 -27.17 -12.76
N ILE A 258 17.73 -26.81 -14.00
CA ILE A 258 17.88 -27.71 -15.15
C ILE A 258 19.35 -28.08 -15.35
N ALA A 259 20.28 -27.13 -15.22
CA ALA A 259 21.71 -27.40 -15.31
C ALA A 259 22.19 -28.33 -14.20
N LEU A 260 21.72 -28.12 -12.96
CA LEU A 260 21.99 -29.01 -11.83
C LEU A 260 21.45 -30.43 -12.09
N ALA A 261 20.26 -30.55 -12.68
CA ALA A 261 19.72 -31.85 -13.05
C ALA A 261 20.67 -32.61 -13.99
N PHE A 262 21.20 -31.94 -15.03
CA PHE A 262 22.18 -32.55 -15.94
C PHE A 262 23.49 -32.93 -15.24
N LEU A 263 24.01 -32.05 -14.38
CA LEU A 263 25.24 -32.31 -13.62
C LEU A 263 25.09 -33.51 -12.67
N ILE A 264 23.98 -33.58 -11.94
CA ILE A 264 23.69 -34.69 -11.03
C ILE A 264 23.59 -36.00 -11.81
N ASP A 265 22.80 -36.03 -12.88
CA ASP A 265 22.65 -37.24 -13.70
C ASP A 265 23.98 -37.71 -14.29
N GLN A 266 24.78 -36.77 -14.81
CA GLN A 266 26.10 -37.09 -15.37
C GLN A 266 27.06 -37.62 -14.30
N SER A 267 27.04 -37.05 -13.09
CA SER A 267 27.89 -37.47 -11.98
C SER A 267 27.54 -38.87 -11.43
N MET A 268 26.25 -39.23 -11.45
CA MET A 268 25.77 -40.54 -11.02
C MET A 268 25.92 -41.61 -12.11
N GLY A 269 26.18 -41.19 -13.35
CA GLY A 269 26.45 -42.06 -14.48
C GLY A 269 25.17 -42.46 -15.22
N VAL A 270 24.98 -41.89 -16.42
CA VAL A 270 23.92 -42.30 -17.34
C VAL A 270 24.52 -43.21 -18.42
N PRO A 271 23.96 -44.42 -18.65
CA PRO A 271 24.37 -45.29 -19.75
C PRO A 271 24.33 -44.57 -21.11
N LYS A 272 25.27 -44.89 -22.02
CA LYS A 272 25.38 -44.18 -23.32
C LYS A 272 24.13 -44.34 -24.19
N ASP A 273 23.43 -45.45 -24.07
CA ASP A 273 22.15 -45.73 -24.73
C ASP A 273 20.97 -44.96 -24.11
N GLN A 274 21.13 -44.39 -22.91
CA GLN A 274 20.12 -43.65 -22.16
C GLN A 274 20.37 -42.13 -22.13
N LEU A 275 21.31 -41.62 -22.92
CA LEU A 275 21.63 -40.17 -22.95
C LEU A 275 20.44 -39.29 -23.35
N ALA A 276 19.43 -39.83 -24.05
CA ALA A 276 18.18 -39.11 -24.32
C ALA A 276 17.41 -38.73 -23.04
N ASN A 277 17.61 -39.47 -21.95
CA ASN A 277 16.98 -39.24 -20.64
C ASN A 277 17.84 -38.37 -19.71
N LEU A 278 18.93 -37.77 -20.20
CA LEU A 278 19.83 -36.96 -19.40
C LEU A 278 19.05 -35.82 -18.68
N GLY A 279 19.35 -35.63 -17.40
CA GLY A 279 18.66 -34.73 -16.47
C GLY A 279 17.38 -35.31 -15.88
N SER A 280 16.95 -36.51 -16.30
CA SER A 280 15.73 -37.18 -15.85
C SER A 280 15.93 -38.67 -15.56
N TYR A 281 17.14 -39.22 -15.75
CA TYR A 281 17.38 -40.66 -15.63
C TYR A 281 17.34 -41.09 -14.16
N HIS A 282 18.05 -40.37 -13.29
CA HIS A 282 17.93 -40.57 -11.86
C HIS A 282 16.76 -39.77 -11.27
N PRO A 283 16.02 -40.31 -10.29
CA PRO A 283 14.89 -39.62 -9.68
C PRO A 283 15.24 -38.23 -9.14
N ILE A 284 16.41 -38.10 -8.50
CA ILE A 284 16.87 -36.82 -7.96
C ILE A 284 17.10 -35.78 -9.05
N ALA A 285 17.74 -36.15 -10.17
CA ALA A 285 17.90 -35.26 -11.32
C ALA A 285 16.55 -34.86 -11.91
N ALA A 286 15.62 -35.82 -12.06
CA ALA A 286 14.27 -35.57 -12.54
C ALA A 286 13.51 -34.55 -11.66
N TYR A 287 13.66 -34.60 -10.33
CA TYR A 287 13.08 -33.58 -9.45
C TYR A 287 13.60 -32.18 -9.77
N PHE A 288 14.92 -32.00 -9.88
CA PHE A 288 15.51 -30.71 -10.24
C PHE A 288 15.04 -30.23 -11.62
N LYS A 289 14.98 -31.12 -12.61
CA LYS A 289 14.53 -30.78 -13.97
C LYS A 289 13.05 -30.42 -14.01
N ASN A 290 12.20 -31.09 -13.23
CA ASN A 290 10.77 -30.77 -13.16
C ASN A 290 10.53 -29.42 -12.49
N ILE A 291 11.22 -29.12 -11.38
CA ILE A 291 11.12 -27.81 -10.72
C ILE A 291 11.64 -26.71 -11.65
N GLY A 292 12.80 -26.94 -12.27
CA GLY A 292 13.37 -25.98 -13.21
C GLY A 292 12.49 -25.74 -14.43
N GLY A 293 11.89 -26.80 -14.98
CA GLY A 293 10.93 -26.72 -16.09
C GLY A 293 9.65 -25.97 -15.71
N ALA A 294 9.11 -26.21 -14.51
CA ALA A 294 7.96 -25.48 -14.00
C ALA A 294 8.27 -23.98 -13.84
N ALA A 295 9.43 -23.62 -13.27
CA ALA A 295 9.87 -22.23 -13.18
C ALA A 295 10.00 -21.59 -14.57
N PHE A 296 10.58 -22.30 -15.54
CA PHE A 296 10.71 -21.83 -16.92
C PHE A 296 9.35 -21.62 -17.60
N ALA A 297 8.36 -22.48 -17.33
CA ALA A 297 7.00 -22.35 -17.88
C ALA A 297 6.29 -21.08 -17.39
N PHE A 298 6.65 -20.53 -16.23
CA PHE A 298 6.12 -19.26 -15.74
C PHE A 298 6.74 -18.02 -16.42
N MET A 299 7.79 -18.18 -17.23
CA MET A 299 8.46 -17.05 -17.90
C MET A 299 7.47 -16.16 -18.67
N LEU A 300 6.67 -16.74 -19.57
CA LEU A 300 5.73 -15.98 -20.40
C LEU A 300 4.51 -15.46 -19.61
N PRO A 301 3.85 -16.24 -18.73
CA PRO A 301 2.82 -15.73 -17.83
C PRO A 301 3.28 -14.54 -16.99
N VAL A 302 4.46 -14.61 -16.38
CA VAL A 302 5.00 -13.54 -15.53
C VAL A 302 5.36 -12.31 -16.36
N LEU A 303 6.04 -12.50 -17.49
CA LEU A 303 6.35 -11.42 -18.43
C LEU A 303 5.09 -10.65 -18.83
N ALA A 304 4.08 -11.36 -19.32
CA ALA A 304 2.84 -10.75 -19.80
C ALA A 304 1.99 -10.15 -18.66
N GLY A 305 1.93 -10.82 -17.51
CA GLY A 305 1.24 -10.35 -16.31
C GLY A 305 1.79 -9.01 -15.82
N PHE A 306 3.12 -8.88 -15.73
CA PHE A 306 3.75 -7.65 -15.25
C PHE A 306 3.80 -6.52 -16.30
N ILE A 307 3.83 -6.85 -17.60
CA ILE A 307 3.56 -5.85 -18.66
C ILE A 307 2.14 -5.30 -18.50
N ALA A 308 1.14 -6.17 -18.39
CA ALA A 308 -0.25 -5.75 -18.25
C ALA A 308 -0.51 -4.96 -16.96
N ASN A 309 0.11 -5.37 -15.84
CA ASN A 309 0.08 -4.64 -14.58
C ASN A 309 0.71 -3.25 -14.69
N SER A 310 1.79 -3.11 -15.46
CA SER A 310 2.40 -1.80 -15.66
C SER A 310 1.55 -0.84 -16.51
N ILE A 311 0.57 -1.36 -17.27
CA ILE A 311 -0.33 -0.58 -18.14
C ILE A 311 -1.66 -0.27 -17.43
N ALA A 312 -2.22 -1.24 -16.70
CA ALA A 312 -3.58 -1.18 -16.16
C ALA A 312 -3.66 -1.54 -14.67
N ASP A 313 -2.54 -1.49 -13.94
CA ASP A 313 -2.41 -1.86 -12.53
C ASP A 313 -2.99 -3.26 -12.24
N LYS A 314 -3.44 -3.51 -11.00
CA LYS A 314 -4.00 -4.80 -10.57
C LYS A 314 -5.07 -5.37 -11.52
N PRO A 315 -6.01 -4.58 -12.10
CA PRO A 315 -6.96 -5.07 -13.09
C PRO A 315 -6.33 -5.74 -14.31
N GLY A 316 -5.15 -5.30 -14.75
CA GLY A 316 -4.45 -5.85 -15.92
C GLY A 316 -3.79 -7.22 -15.67
N LEU A 317 -3.47 -7.55 -14.42
CA LEU A 317 -2.71 -8.76 -14.07
C LEU A 317 -3.34 -10.05 -14.60
N VAL A 318 -4.64 -10.23 -14.35
CA VAL A 318 -5.35 -11.47 -14.71
C VAL A 318 -5.33 -11.68 -16.23
N ALA A 319 -5.61 -10.62 -17.00
CA ALA A 319 -5.59 -10.68 -18.46
C ALA A 319 -4.17 -10.99 -18.98
N GLY A 320 -3.14 -10.36 -18.41
CA GLY A 320 -1.75 -10.60 -18.78
C GLY A 320 -1.30 -12.03 -18.48
N PHE A 321 -1.58 -12.55 -17.28
CA PHE A 321 -1.21 -13.93 -16.92
C PHE A 321 -1.89 -14.97 -17.81
N VAL A 322 -3.20 -14.81 -18.06
CA VAL A 322 -3.95 -15.73 -18.93
C VAL A 322 -3.40 -15.68 -20.36
N ALA A 323 -3.20 -14.49 -20.92
CA ALA A 323 -2.63 -14.33 -22.26
C ALA A 323 -1.22 -14.92 -22.37
N GLY A 324 -0.36 -14.68 -21.37
CA GLY A 324 0.99 -15.25 -21.33
C GLY A 324 0.99 -16.76 -21.19
N SER A 325 0.04 -17.33 -20.43
CA SER A 325 -0.14 -18.79 -20.33
C SER A 325 -0.60 -19.39 -21.65
N MET A 326 -1.54 -18.76 -22.35
CA MET A 326 -1.98 -19.20 -23.67
C MET A 326 -0.86 -19.12 -24.71
N ALA A 327 -0.03 -18.07 -24.65
CA ALA A 327 1.16 -17.94 -25.48
C ALA A 327 2.17 -19.06 -25.19
N SER A 328 2.37 -19.41 -23.92
CA SER A 328 3.27 -20.50 -23.52
C SER A 328 2.78 -21.88 -23.99
N SER A 329 1.47 -22.08 -24.10
CA SER A 329 0.88 -23.34 -24.61
C SER A 329 0.76 -23.38 -26.14
N GLY A 330 1.23 -22.35 -26.85
CA GLY A 330 1.16 -22.29 -28.31
C GLY A 330 -0.24 -21.98 -28.88
N LEU A 331 -1.18 -21.51 -28.05
CA LEU A 331 -2.57 -21.19 -28.44
C LEU A 331 -2.70 -19.78 -29.03
N ALA A 332 -1.67 -19.28 -29.73
CA ALA A 332 -1.72 -17.97 -30.37
C ALA A 332 -2.76 -17.97 -31.50
N PHE A 333 -3.60 -16.92 -31.57
CA PHE A 333 -4.59 -16.70 -32.63
C PHE A 333 -3.94 -16.90 -34.01
N GLY A 334 -4.25 -18.03 -34.67
CA GLY A 334 -3.67 -18.40 -35.96
C GLY A 334 -3.47 -19.91 -36.16
N ASN A 335 -3.29 -20.67 -35.07
CA ASN A 335 -3.28 -22.13 -35.10
C ASN A 335 -4.60 -22.67 -34.55
N SER A 336 -5.66 -22.57 -35.36
CA SER A 336 -6.98 -23.12 -35.00
C SER A 336 -7.18 -24.48 -35.65
N PHE A 337 -7.34 -25.50 -34.79
CA PHE A 337 -7.83 -26.88 -35.00
C PHE A 337 -6.90 -27.90 -35.66
#